data_AF-A0SPG4-F1
#
_entry.id   AF-A0SPG4-F1
#
_cell.length_a   1.000
_cell.length_b   1.000
_cell.length_c   1.000
_cell.angle_alpha   90.00
_cell.angle_beta   90.00
_cell.angle_gamma   90.00
#
_symmetry.space_group_name_H-M   'P 1'
#
loop_
_entity.id
_entity.type
_entity.pdbx_description
1 polymer ?
#
loop_
_entity_poly.entity_id
_entity_poly.type
_entity_poly.pdbx_seq_one_letter_code
_entity_poly.pdbx_strand_id
1 'polypeptide(L)'
;MEIIKYQLGIVENLPLSALYMMFNIKKNSDVSFGLKILQRFVDGKSVVAGFGNNLLKMFKIPENESFKRTKFNNPRMSDNDGYDLVLWLRDDDRGELFHKAIAIKKALEDYFDIEKVISSYTYRGKYDLSGFEDGIENPKGLEVVPAAIISEGELEGSSFWVLQQWLHDFDWLNNASQSAKEECIGRSLDDSHQFESLKDFAHVKRSAKENFNPEAQILRKSMPWSDDQLNGGFMFSGFAPSFRSFNLQMGNMLGGSDG
;
A
#
# COMPACT_ATOMS: atom_id res chain seq x y z
N MET A 1 2.89 31.33 0.29
CA MET A 1 2.58 30.10 1.03
C MET A 1 2.27 29.05 -0.01
N GLU A 2 3.09 28.02 -0.14
CA GLU A 2 2.89 26.97 -1.15
C GLU A 2 1.62 26.18 -0.79
N ILE A 3 0.67 26.11 -1.71
CA ILE A 3 -0.58 25.38 -1.48
C ILE A 3 -0.27 23.90 -1.70
N ILE A 4 -0.27 23.13 -0.62
CA ILE A 4 -0.10 21.67 -0.69
C ILE A 4 -1.40 21.07 -1.22
N LYS A 5 -1.34 20.49 -2.42
CA LYS A 5 -2.51 19.90 -3.12
C LYS A 5 -2.68 18.40 -2.87
N TYR A 6 -1.77 17.78 -2.14
CA TYR A 6 -1.76 16.34 -1.87
C TYR A 6 -1.99 16.03 -0.38
N GLN A 7 -2.45 14.82 -0.10
CA GLN A 7 -2.58 14.31 1.26
C GLN A 7 -1.18 14.07 1.84
N LEU A 8 -0.76 14.94 2.78
CA LEU A 8 0.56 14.92 3.43
C LEU A 8 0.99 13.54 3.96
N GLY A 9 0.05 12.75 4.46
CA GLY A 9 0.34 11.42 5.01
C GLY A 9 0.93 10.44 4.00
N ILE A 10 0.75 10.70 2.70
CA ILE A 10 1.37 9.92 1.61
C ILE A 10 2.90 10.06 1.64
N VAL A 11 3.42 11.24 1.97
CA VAL A 11 4.87 11.55 1.86
C VAL A 11 5.57 11.57 3.22
N GLU A 12 4.85 11.91 4.29
CA GLU A 12 5.38 11.90 5.66
C GLU A 12 5.85 10.52 6.12
N ASN A 13 6.72 10.49 7.13
CA ASN A 13 7.21 9.24 7.72
C ASN A 13 6.07 8.35 8.23
N LEU A 14 6.33 7.04 8.30
CA LEU A 14 5.36 6.11 8.88
C LEU A 14 5.10 6.45 10.35
N PRO A 15 3.85 6.38 10.81
CA PRO A 15 3.53 6.43 12.23
C PRO A 15 3.97 5.13 12.92
N LEU A 16 4.04 5.12 14.25
CA LEU A 16 4.29 3.89 14.99
C LEU A 16 3.15 2.88 14.85
N SER A 17 1.90 3.37 14.74
CA SER A 17 0.69 2.57 14.59
C SER A 17 -0.18 3.07 13.42
N ALA A 18 -0.96 2.19 12.82
CA ALA A 18 -1.94 2.58 11.81
C ALA A 18 -3.12 1.62 11.76
N LEU A 19 -4.24 2.12 11.21
CA LEU A 19 -5.38 1.31 10.83
C LEU A 19 -5.68 1.52 9.36
N TYR A 20 -5.91 0.44 8.62
CA TYR A 20 -6.56 0.50 7.32
C TYR A 20 -8.01 0.08 7.49
N MET A 21 -8.93 1.01 7.24
CA MET A 21 -10.36 0.74 7.24
C MET A 21 -10.84 0.66 5.79
N MET A 22 -11.38 -0.48 5.41
CA MET A 22 -11.84 -0.74 4.05
C MET A 22 -13.36 -0.88 4.01
N PHE A 23 -13.99 -0.20 3.06
CA PHE A 23 -15.44 -0.12 2.95
C PHE A 23 -15.93 -0.33 1.52
N ASN A 24 -17.14 -0.86 1.40
CA ASN A 24 -17.90 -0.84 0.16
C ASN A 24 -19.08 0.13 0.26
N ILE A 25 -19.52 0.66 -0.88
CA ILE A 25 -20.72 1.48 -0.97
C ILE A 25 -21.92 0.63 -0.55
N LYS A 26 -22.69 1.13 0.40
CA LYS A 26 -23.94 0.51 0.81
C LYS A 26 -24.99 0.62 -0.29
N LYS A 27 -25.74 -0.44 -0.53
CA LYS A 27 -26.77 -0.46 -1.58
C LYS A 27 -27.86 0.58 -1.29
N ASN A 28 -28.29 1.32 -2.32
CA ASN A 28 -29.32 2.37 -2.26
C ASN A 28 -29.00 3.54 -1.30
N SER A 29 -27.72 3.81 -1.03
CA SER A 29 -27.31 4.93 -0.21
C SER A 29 -27.05 6.22 -1.02
N ASP A 30 -27.10 7.37 -0.35
CA ASP A 30 -26.63 8.64 -0.92
C ASP A 30 -25.11 8.80 -0.70
N VAL A 31 -24.34 8.16 -1.58
CA VAL A 31 -22.86 8.20 -1.54
C VAL A 31 -22.32 9.64 -1.57
N SER A 32 -22.97 10.55 -2.30
CA SER A 32 -22.53 11.94 -2.39
C SER A 32 -22.61 12.63 -1.03
N PHE A 33 -23.67 12.38 -0.26
CA PHE A 33 -23.78 12.87 1.10
C PHE A 33 -22.81 12.17 2.06
N GLY A 34 -22.61 10.86 1.90
CA GLY A 34 -21.56 10.12 2.63
C GLY A 34 -20.16 10.72 2.45
N LEU A 35 -19.79 11.10 1.23
CA LEU A 35 -18.52 11.79 0.94
C LEU A 35 -18.42 13.17 1.61
N LYS A 36 -19.52 13.93 1.69
CA LYS A 36 -19.53 15.21 2.44
C LYS A 36 -19.30 15.01 3.93
N ILE A 37 -19.84 13.93 4.50
CA ILE A 37 -19.56 13.56 5.90
C ILE A 37 -18.08 13.17 6.04
N LEU A 38 -17.55 12.35 5.13
CA LEU A 38 -16.17 11.89 5.13
C LEU A 38 -15.16 13.05 5.17
N GLN A 39 -15.43 14.15 4.47
CA GLN A 39 -14.57 15.35 4.45
C GLN A 39 -14.27 15.93 5.84
N ARG A 40 -15.11 15.66 6.84
CA ARG A 40 -14.88 16.10 8.24
C ARG A 40 -13.77 15.33 8.94
N PHE A 41 -13.41 14.16 8.43
CA PHE A 41 -12.45 13.23 9.03
C PHE A 41 -11.13 13.16 8.24
N VAL A 42 -11.18 13.35 6.92
CA VAL A 42 -10.00 13.25 6.04
C VAL A 42 -9.25 14.58 6.05
N ASP A 43 -8.28 14.69 6.96
CA ASP A 43 -7.35 15.82 7.05
C ASP A 43 -6.15 15.70 6.08
N GLY A 44 -6.04 14.56 5.39
CA GLY A 44 -4.94 14.24 4.48
C GLY A 44 -3.61 13.96 5.19
N LYS A 45 -3.57 14.00 6.52
CA LYS A 45 -2.38 13.76 7.34
C LYS A 45 -2.60 12.59 8.29
N SER A 46 -3.45 12.74 9.31
CA SER A 46 -3.78 11.65 10.22
C SER A 46 -4.79 10.67 9.65
N VAL A 47 -5.52 11.06 8.60
CA VAL A 47 -6.41 10.20 7.82
C VAL A 47 -6.17 10.47 6.33
N VAL A 48 -5.63 9.46 5.63
CA VAL A 48 -5.48 9.46 4.18
C VAL A 48 -6.61 8.63 3.57
N ALA A 49 -7.31 9.18 2.57
CA ALA A 49 -8.38 8.48 1.86
C ALA A 49 -7.95 8.08 0.44
N GLY A 50 -8.37 6.88 0.03
CA GLY A 50 -8.26 6.38 -1.33
C GLY A 50 -9.58 5.85 -1.84
N PHE A 51 -9.86 6.04 -3.13
CA PHE A 51 -11.09 5.60 -3.78
C PHE A 51 -10.77 4.50 -4.79
N GLY A 52 -11.52 3.41 -4.71
CA GLY A 52 -11.39 2.25 -5.60
C GLY A 52 -12.72 1.88 -6.25
N ASN A 53 -12.71 0.79 -7.01
CA ASN A 53 -13.90 0.11 -7.53
C ASN A 53 -14.99 1.06 -8.08
N ASN A 54 -16.19 1.06 -7.49
CA ASN A 54 -17.32 1.82 -7.97
C ASN A 54 -17.23 3.30 -7.61
N LEU A 55 -16.61 3.62 -6.47
CA LEU A 55 -16.40 5.01 -6.06
C LEU A 55 -15.45 5.72 -7.02
N LEU A 56 -14.36 5.07 -7.43
CA LEU A 56 -13.41 5.63 -8.39
C LEU A 56 -14.06 5.93 -9.75
N LYS A 57 -15.02 5.09 -10.19
CA LYS A 57 -15.77 5.30 -11.45
C LYS A 57 -16.64 6.56 -11.44
N MET A 58 -16.94 7.12 -10.27
CA MET A 58 -17.68 8.38 -10.15
C MET A 58 -16.83 9.60 -10.54
N PHE A 59 -15.50 9.43 -10.64
CA PHE A 59 -14.56 10.48 -11.00
C PHE A 59 -14.05 10.30 -12.43
N LYS A 60 -13.84 11.42 -13.12
CA LYS A 60 -13.23 11.41 -14.45
C LYS A 60 -11.72 11.23 -14.29
N ILE A 61 -11.23 10.04 -14.63
CA ILE A 61 -9.80 9.75 -14.75
C ILE A 61 -9.43 9.87 -16.23
N PRO A 62 -8.37 10.62 -16.61
CA PRO A 62 -7.93 10.71 -17.99
C PRO A 62 -7.65 9.33 -18.60
N GLU A 63 -8.00 9.15 -19.87
CA GLU A 63 -7.68 7.91 -20.58
C GLU A 63 -6.17 7.82 -20.85
N ASN A 64 -5.47 7.09 -20.00
CA ASN A 64 -4.05 6.83 -20.11
C ASN A 64 -3.78 5.38 -19.68
N GLU A 65 -3.04 4.61 -20.49
CA GLU A 65 -2.71 3.22 -20.18
C GLU A 65 -1.97 3.07 -18.84
N SER A 66 -1.14 4.04 -18.48
CA SER A 66 -0.44 4.04 -17.19
C SER A 66 -1.39 4.18 -15.99
N PHE A 67 -2.58 4.74 -16.17
CA PHE A 67 -3.61 4.89 -15.12
C PHE A 67 -4.55 3.69 -15.03
N LYS A 68 -4.36 2.67 -15.86
CA LYS A 68 -5.17 1.44 -15.84
C LYS A 68 -4.48 0.36 -15.01
N ARG A 69 -5.22 -0.24 -14.08
CA ARG A 69 -4.77 -1.45 -13.38
C ARG A 69 -4.73 -2.62 -14.36
N THR A 70 -3.60 -3.33 -14.41
CA THR A 70 -3.49 -4.57 -15.19
C THR A 70 -4.32 -5.68 -14.54
N LYS A 71 -5.00 -6.48 -15.37
CA LYS A 71 -5.56 -7.76 -14.97
C LYS A 71 -4.52 -8.85 -15.23
N PHE A 72 -4.03 -9.49 -14.18
CA PHE A 72 -2.96 -10.48 -14.29
C PHE A 72 -3.48 -11.88 -14.61
N ASN A 73 -4.77 -12.16 -14.38
CA ASN A 73 -5.39 -13.47 -14.57
C ASN A 73 -4.57 -14.62 -13.96
N ASN A 74 -4.02 -14.40 -12.77
CA ASN A 74 -3.12 -15.33 -12.10
C ASN A 74 -3.83 -15.98 -10.90
N PRO A 75 -3.76 -17.31 -10.70
CA PRO A 75 -4.44 -17.97 -9.58
C PRO A 75 -3.94 -17.52 -8.20
N ARG A 76 -2.77 -16.88 -8.12
CA ARG A 76 -2.21 -16.33 -6.87
C ARG A 76 -2.74 -14.94 -6.51
N MET A 77 -3.47 -14.27 -7.41
CA MET A 77 -4.00 -12.92 -7.20
C MET A 77 -5.34 -12.72 -7.91
N SER A 78 -6.36 -12.32 -7.16
CA SER A 78 -7.66 -11.97 -7.76
C SER A 78 -7.65 -10.57 -8.35
N ASP A 79 -8.04 -10.46 -9.63
CA ASP A 79 -8.20 -9.19 -10.32
C ASP A 79 -9.44 -8.41 -9.87
N ASN A 80 -10.36 -9.06 -9.16
CA ASN A 80 -11.61 -8.46 -8.70
C ASN A 80 -11.53 -7.96 -7.25
N ASP A 81 -10.42 -8.21 -6.55
CA ASP A 81 -10.23 -7.73 -5.18
C ASP A 81 -10.06 -6.21 -5.17
N GLY A 82 -10.63 -5.58 -4.15
CA GLY A 82 -10.59 -4.15 -3.91
C GLY A 82 -11.78 -3.69 -3.09
N TYR A 83 -11.76 -2.43 -2.69
CA TYR A 83 -12.82 -1.78 -1.92
C TYR A 83 -13.18 -0.45 -2.56
N ASP A 84 -14.39 0.04 -2.32
CA ASP A 84 -14.82 1.33 -2.86
C ASP A 84 -14.12 2.49 -2.15
N LEU A 85 -13.94 2.40 -0.82
CA LEU A 85 -13.27 3.40 -0.01
C LEU A 85 -12.25 2.73 0.92
N VAL A 86 -11.05 3.31 0.99
CA VAL A 86 -10.05 2.94 1.99
C VAL A 86 -9.59 4.17 2.75
N LEU A 87 -9.55 4.07 4.07
CA LEU A 87 -9.00 5.07 4.97
C LEU A 87 -7.78 4.51 5.69
N TRP A 88 -6.64 5.16 5.52
CA TRP A 88 -5.43 4.89 6.28
C TRP A 88 -5.32 5.91 7.42
N LEU A 89 -5.63 5.46 8.62
CA LEU A 89 -5.50 6.24 9.84
C LEU A 89 -4.07 6.07 10.37
N ARG A 90 -3.45 7.19 10.73
CA ARG A 90 -2.05 7.29 11.16
C ARG A 90 -2.01 7.97 12.52
N ASP A 91 -1.38 7.31 13.49
CA ASP A 91 -1.12 7.85 14.82
C ASP A 91 -0.07 7.00 15.55
N ASP A 92 0.62 7.56 16.53
CA ASP A 92 1.55 6.76 17.33
C ASP A 92 0.80 6.00 18.44
N ASP A 93 -0.41 6.43 18.79
CA ASP A 93 -1.26 5.83 19.82
C ASP A 93 -2.41 4.97 19.21
N ARG A 94 -2.48 3.70 19.65
CA ARG A 94 -3.52 2.74 19.19
C ARG A 94 -4.92 3.06 19.71
N GLY A 95 -5.03 3.65 20.90
CA GLY A 95 -6.29 4.11 21.48
C GLY A 95 -6.90 5.27 20.72
N GLU A 96 -6.07 6.25 20.32
CA GLU A 96 -6.51 7.36 19.47
C GLU A 96 -7.00 6.87 18.11
N LEU A 97 -6.26 5.94 17.49
CA LEU A 97 -6.69 5.27 16.26
C LEU A 97 -8.05 4.57 16.42
N PHE A 98 -8.24 3.84 17.52
CA PHE A 98 -9.47 3.13 17.81
C PHE A 98 -10.68 4.08 17.96
N HIS A 99 -10.54 5.14 18.75
CA HIS A 99 -11.61 6.13 18.91
C HIS A 99 -11.94 6.85 17.61
N LYS A 100 -10.91 7.21 16.82
CA LYS A 100 -11.09 7.80 15.49
C LYS A 100 -11.81 6.85 14.53
N ALA A 101 -11.44 5.56 14.53
CA ALA A 101 -12.09 4.54 13.72
C ALA A 101 -13.56 4.33 14.10
N ILE A 102 -13.90 4.33 15.39
CA ILE A 102 -15.30 4.27 15.85
C ILE A 102 -16.10 5.47 15.35
N ALA A 103 -15.57 6.67 15.51
CA ALA A 103 -16.25 7.89 15.09
C ALA A 103 -16.51 7.91 13.58
N ILE A 104 -15.50 7.53 12.77
CA ILE A 104 -15.61 7.41 11.32
C ILE A 104 -16.65 6.34 10.94
N LYS A 105 -16.54 5.13 11.50
CA LYS A 105 -17.47 4.03 11.22
C LYS A 105 -18.91 4.46 11.50
N LYS A 106 -19.15 5.09 12.65
CA LYS A 106 -20.49 5.56 13.05
C LYS A 106 -21.03 6.62 12.11
N ALA A 107 -20.19 7.57 11.68
CA ALA A 107 -20.61 8.65 10.80
C ALA A 107 -20.92 8.18 9.36
N LEU A 108 -20.35 7.06 8.93
CA LEU A 108 -20.48 6.55 7.56
C LEU A 108 -21.44 5.35 7.42
N GLU A 109 -21.99 4.82 8.52
CA GLU A 109 -22.73 3.53 8.56
C GLU A 109 -23.98 3.45 7.66
N ASP A 110 -24.57 4.60 7.33
CA ASP A 110 -25.73 4.69 6.42
C ASP A 110 -25.33 4.71 4.93
N TYR A 111 -24.04 4.92 4.64
CA TYR A 111 -23.55 5.16 3.27
C TYR A 111 -22.54 4.10 2.81
N PHE A 112 -21.77 3.56 3.74
CA PHE A 112 -20.71 2.60 3.48
C PHE A 112 -20.78 1.45 4.50
N ASP A 113 -20.62 0.23 3.99
CA ASP A 113 -20.46 -0.96 4.82
C ASP A 113 -18.97 -1.17 5.08
N ILE A 114 -18.58 -1.32 6.35
CA ILE A 114 -17.20 -1.63 6.71
C ILE A 114 -16.95 -3.12 6.51
N GLU A 115 -16.03 -3.44 5.62
CA GLU A 115 -15.72 -4.83 5.26
C GLU A 115 -14.56 -5.37 6.07
N LYS A 116 -13.56 -4.51 6.32
CA LYS A 116 -12.31 -4.93 6.92
C LYS A 116 -11.63 -3.79 7.67
N VAL A 117 -11.00 -4.13 8.78
CA VAL A 117 -10.09 -3.24 9.51
C VAL A 117 -8.81 -4.01 9.77
N ILE A 118 -7.68 -3.50 9.29
CA ILE A 118 -6.35 -4.07 9.54
C ILE A 118 -5.57 -3.13 10.44
N SER A 119 -5.11 -3.67 11.57
CA SER A 119 -4.15 -2.97 12.43
C SER A 119 -2.74 -3.24 11.96
N SER A 120 -1.95 -2.18 11.80
CA SER A 120 -0.56 -2.26 11.39
C SER A 120 0.33 -1.41 12.28
N TYR A 121 1.63 -1.70 12.29
CA TYR A 121 2.60 -1.04 13.16
C TYR A 121 3.99 -1.07 12.55
N THR A 122 4.87 -0.19 13.00
CA THR A 122 6.31 -0.33 12.70
C THR A 122 6.92 -1.40 13.60
N TYR A 123 7.74 -2.28 13.02
CA TYR A 123 8.45 -3.31 13.78
C TYR A 123 9.95 -3.03 13.75
N ARG A 124 10.54 -2.81 14.94
CA ARG A 124 11.96 -2.47 15.12
C ARG A 124 12.41 -1.34 14.18
N GLY A 125 11.52 -0.37 13.95
CA GLY A 125 11.72 0.81 13.11
C GLY A 125 11.60 0.57 11.59
N LYS A 126 12.10 -0.56 11.08
CA LYS A 126 12.26 -0.78 9.62
C LYS A 126 12.17 -2.23 9.16
N TYR A 127 11.69 -3.14 10.00
CA TYR A 127 11.69 -4.57 9.68
C TYR A 127 10.30 -5.08 9.34
N ASP A 128 10.24 -6.01 8.40
CA ASP A 128 9.11 -6.91 8.24
C ASP A 128 9.12 -8.00 9.34
N LEU A 129 7.98 -8.67 9.58
CA LEU A 129 7.90 -9.74 10.57
C LEU A 129 8.71 -10.99 10.19
N SER A 130 9.12 -11.15 8.93
CA SER A 130 10.10 -12.15 8.52
C SER A 130 11.51 -11.92 9.08
N GLY A 131 11.79 -10.70 9.56
CA GLY A 131 13.10 -10.29 10.08
C GLY A 131 13.98 -9.54 9.07
N PHE A 132 13.57 -9.44 7.81
CA PHE A 132 14.29 -8.62 6.82
C PHE A 132 13.97 -7.14 6.96
N GLU A 133 14.97 -6.29 6.73
CA GLU A 133 14.78 -4.85 6.62
C GLU A 133 13.99 -4.53 5.36
N ASP A 134 12.94 -3.71 5.51
CA ASP A 134 12.19 -3.15 4.41
C ASP A 134 12.52 -1.67 4.21
N GLY A 135 12.39 -1.20 2.98
CA GLY A 135 12.51 0.22 2.65
C GLY A 135 13.92 0.74 2.34
N ILE A 136 14.91 -0.15 2.15
CA ILE A 136 16.31 0.23 1.85
C ILE A 136 16.39 1.14 0.61
N GLU A 137 15.81 0.67 -0.51
CA GLU A 137 15.73 1.38 -1.81
C GLU A 137 14.47 2.25 -1.95
N ASN A 138 13.76 2.54 -0.85
CA ASN A 138 12.59 3.41 -0.91
C ASN A 138 13.02 4.85 -1.22
N PRO A 139 12.23 5.65 -1.98
CA PRO A 139 12.56 7.05 -2.27
C PRO A 139 12.79 7.86 -0.99
N LYS A 140 13.79 8.75 -1.00
CA LYS A 140 14.20 9.56 0.17
C LYS A 140 14.37 11.03 -0.20
N GLY A 141 14.23 11.90 0.80
CA GLY A 141 14.45 13.33 0.65
C GLY A 141 13.62 13.93 -0.48
N LEU A 142 14.29 14.58 -1.44
CA LEU A 142 13.65 15.28 -2.55
C LEU A 142 12.98 14.34 -3.57
N GLU A 143 13.26 13.04 -3.54
CA GLU A 143 12.67 12.06 -4.45
C GLU A 143 11.28 11.58 -4.00
N VAL A 144 10.90 11.82 -2.74
CA VAL A 144 9.65 11.29 -2.17
C VAL A 144 8.41 11.81 -2.90
N VAL A 145 8.36 13.14 -3.15
CA VAL A 145 7.20 13.77 -3.80
C VAL A 145 7.08 13.35 -5.27
N PRO A 146 8.14 13.45 -6.11
CA PRO A 146 8.08 13.00 -7.50
C PRO A 146 7.77 11.51 -7.66
N ALA A 147 8.20 10.67 -6.72
CA ALA A 147 7.95 9.22 -6.76
C ALA A 147 6.50 8.82 -6.48
N ALA A 148 5.68 9.73 -5.94
CA ALA A 148 4.33 9.41 -5.46
C ALA A 148 3.24 10.32 -6.03
N ILE A 149 3.52 11.60 -6.23
CA ILE A 149 2.52 12.64 -6.50
C ILE A 149 2.58 13.06 -7.97
N ILE A 150 1.40 13.17 -8.60
CA ILE A 150 1.26 13.72 -9.94
C ILE A 150 1.52 15.23 -9.89
N SER A 151 2.49 15.70 -10.68
CA SER A 151 2.96 17.09 -10.65
C SER A 151 2.16 18.05 -11.54
N GLU A 152 1.36 17.55 -12.49
CA GLU A 152 0.65 18.38 -13.46
C GLU A 152 -0.58 17.68 -14.07
N GLY A 153 -1.42 18.46 -14.75
CA GLY A 153 -2.61 17.98 -15.45
C GLY A 153 -3.86 17.87 -14.59
N GLU A 154 -4.91 17.23 -15.11
CA GLU A 154 -6.23 17.13 -14.44
C GLU A 154 -6.18 16.42 -13.06
N LEU A 155 -5.12 15.64 -12.82
CA LEU A 155 -4.92 14.87 -11.59
C LEU A 155 -3.79 15.41 -10.69
N GLU A 156 -3.33 16.65 -10.93
CA GLU A 156 -2.28 17.30 -10.12
C GLU A 156 -2.58 17.18 -8.61
N GLY A 157 -1.58 16.76 -7.83
CA GLY A 157 -1.70 16.57 -6.38
C GLY A 157 -2.30 15.23 -5.94
N SER A 158 -2.75 14.39 -6.88
CA SER A 158 -3.21 13.04 -6.56
C SER A 158 -2.10 11.99 -6.65
N SER A 159 -2.42 10.76 -6.26
CA SER A 159 -1.54 9.59 -6.31
C SER A 159 -2.37 8.34 -6.56
N PHE A 160 -1.78 7.34 -7.22
CA PHE A 160 -2.34 6.00 -7.34
C PHE A 160 -1.80 5.14 -6.20
N TRP A 161 -2.72 4.49 -5.49
CA TRP A 161 -2.43 3.72 -4.29
C TRP A 161 -2.79 2.25 -4.47
N VAL A 162 -1.83 1.37 -4.21
CA VAL A 162 -2.02 -0.09 -4.23
C VAL A 162 -1.82 -0.65 -2.83
N LEU A 163 -2.77 -1.48 -2.42
CA LEU A 163 -2.78 -2.19 -1.15
C LEU A 163 -2.83 -3.70 -1.39
N GLN A 164 -1.98 -4.44 -0.68
CA GLN A 164 -2.02 -5.91 -0.65
C GLN A 164 -1.71 -6.39 0.77
N GLN A 165 -2.60 -7.19 1.35
CA GLN A 165 -2.35 -7.83 2.63
C GLN A 165 -1.69 -9.20 2.39
N TRP A 166 -0.44 -9.32 2.78
CA TRP A 166 0.31 -10.57 2.72
C TRP A 166 0.27 -11.24 4.08
N LEU A 167 -0.14 -12.50 4.11
CA LEU A 167 -0.06 -13.39 5.27
C LEU A 167 1.24 -14.19 5.16
N HIS A 168 2.06 -14.15 6.22
CA HIS A 168 3.31 -14.90 6.26
C HIS A 168 3.08 -16.34 6.71
N ASP A 169 3.86 -17.27 6.16
CA ASP A 169 3.99 -18.63 6.67
C ASP A 169 5.08 -18.65 7.74
N PHE A 170 4.69 -18.45 9.00
CA PHE A 170 5.63 -18.43 10.12
C PHE A 170 6.21 -19.80 10.43
N ASP A 171 5.51 -20.89 10.13
CA ASP A 171 6.05 -22.25 10.31
C ASP A 171 7.23 -22.46 9.36
N TRP A 172 7.10 -22.07 8.10
CA TRP A 172 8.22 -22.10 7.16
C TRP A 172 9.33 -21.14 7.59
N LEU A 173 9.01 -19.88 7.94
CA LEU A 173 10.02 -18.89 8.35
C LEU A 173 10.82 -19.35 9.56
N ASN A 174 10.22 -20.05 10.52
CA ASN A 174 10.91 -20.53 11.72
C ASN A 174 11.78 -21.77 11.45
N ASN A 175 11.38 -22.62 10.50
CA ASN A 175 12.08 -23.87 10.19
C ASN A 175 13.14 -23.74 9.09
N ALA A 176 12.98 -22.79 8.17
CA ALA A 176 13.91 -22.58 7.06
C ALA A 176 15.27 -22.06 7.56
N SER A 177 16.35 -22.50 6.90
CA SER A 177 17.69 -21.95 7.15
C SER A 177 17.76 -20.47 6.75
N GLN A 178 18.68 -19.71 7.35
CA GLN A 178 18.92 -18.32 6.98
C GLN A 178 19.23 -18.19 5.48
N SER A 179 20.15 -19.01 4.96
CA SER A 179 20.51 -19.02 3.54
C SER A 179 19.30 -19.23 2.62
N ALA A 180 18.37 -20.13 2.96
CA ALA A 180 17.16 -20.34 2.15
C ALA A 180 16.26 -19.08 2.13
N LYS A 181 16.11 -18.39 3.26
CA LYS A 181 15.34 -17.14 3.33
C LYS A 181 16.01 -16.03 2.53
N GLU A 182 17.32 -15.90 2.68
CA GLU A 182 18.13 -14.90 1.98
C GLU A 182 18.15 -15.14 0.46
N GLU A 183 18.14 -16.39 0.00
CA GLU A 183 17.98 -16.72 -1.43
C GLU A 183 16.61 -16.29 -1.97
N CYS A 184 15.55 -16.41 -1.18
CA CYS A 184 14.22 -15.95 -1.56
C CYS A 184 14.11 -14.42 -1.63
N ILE A 185 14.82 -13.69 -0.77
CA ILE A 185 14.78 -12.22 -0.74
C ILE A 185 15.79 -11.60 -1.71
N GLY A 186 17.01 -12.12 -1.74
CA GLY A 186 18.14 -11.55 -2.46
C GLY A 186 19.01 -10.58 -1.65
N ARG A 187 18.84 -10.56 -0.32
CA ARG A 187 19.65 -9.75 0.61
C ARG A 187 19.99 -10.58 1.85
N SER A 188 21.10 -10.21 2.48
CA SER A 188 21.50 -10.75 3.80
C SER A 188 20.48 -10.37 4.87
N LEU A 189 20.19 -11.31 5.78
CA LEU A 189 19.30 -11.07 6.92
C LEU A 189 19.98 -10.23 8.02
N ASP A 190 21.31 -10.34 8.14
CA ASP A 190 22.07 -9.74 9.24
C ASP A 190 22.30 -8.23 9.07
N ASP A 191 22.60 -7.81 7.83
CA ASP A 191 23.02 -6.44 7.51
C ASP A 191 22.35 -5.87 6.24
N SER A 192 21.45 -6.63 5.61
CA SER A 192 20.62 -6.18 4.49
C SER A 192 21.36 -5.81 3.19
N HIS A 193 22.65 -6.13 3.09
CA HIS A 193 23.38 -5.94 1.84
C HIS A 193 22.76 -6.83 0.75
N GLN A 194 22.68 -6.30 -0.47
CA GLN A 194 22.20 -7.04 -1.62
C GLN A 194 23.30 -7.96 -2.15
N PHE A 195 22.97 -9.21 -2.46
CA PHE A 195 23.94 -10.12 -3.06
C PHE A 195 24.18 -9.80 -4.54
N GLU A 196 25.41 -10.00 -4.99
CA GLU A 196 25.79 -9.79 -6.40
C GLU A 196 25.09 -10.78 -7.34
N SER A 197 24.95 -12.03 -6.91
CA SER A 197 24.30 -13.09 -7.68
C SER A 197 22.95 -13.47 -7.08
N LEU A 198 21.89 -12.98 -7.71
CA LEU A 198 20.52 -13.23 -7.29
C LEU A 198 19.93 -14.43 -8.05
N LYS A 199 19.29 -15.35 -7.31
CA LYS A 199 18.45 -16.40 -7.90
C LYS A 199 17.34 -15.78 -8.73
N ASP A 200 16.92 -16.46 -9.78
CA ASP A 200 15.85 -15.97 -10.65
C ASP A 200 14.57 -15.68 -9.86
N PHE A 201 14.20 -16.50 -8.88
CA PHE A 201 13.01 -16.29 -8.07
C PHE A 201 13.17 -15.25 -6.93
N ALA A 202 14.37 -14.68 -6.72
CA ALA A 202 14.62 -13.78 -5.60
C ALA A 202 13.76 -12.52 -5.71
N HIS A 203 13.16 -12.07 -4.60
CA HIS A 203 12.26 -10.92 -4.57
C HIS A 203 12.90 -9.68 -5.19
N VAL A 204 14.12 -9.32 -4.80
CA VAL A 204 14.85 -8.16 -5.36
C VAL A 204 14.99 -8.27 -6.89
N LYS A 205 15.30 -9.46 -7.43
CA LYS A 205 15.40 -9.65 -8.89
C LYS A 205 14.05 -9.50 -9.60
N ARG A 206 12.94 -9.70 -8.88
CA ARG A 206 11.58 -9.57 -9.42
C ARG A 206 10.98 -8.18 -9.25
N SER A 207 11.42 -7.40 -8.26
CA SER A 207 10.74 -6.15 -7.90
C SER A 207 11.62 -4.89 -7.92
N ALA A 208 12.96 -5.01 -7.99
CA ALA A 208 13.82 -3.82 -7.98
C ALA A 208 13.47 -2.88 -9.14
N LYS A 209 13.39 -1.57 -8.84
CA LYS A 209 12.91 -0.55 -9.78
C LYS A 209 13.82 -0.45 -11.01
N GLU A 210 15.11 -0.71 -10.83
CA GLU A 210 16.19 -0.66 -11.80
C GLU A 210 16.08 -1.76 -12.86
N ASN A 211 15.28 -2.80 -12.59
CA ASN A 211 15.04 -3.88 -13.55
C ASN A 211 14.11 -3.46 -14.70
N PHE A 212 13.57 -2.24 -14.67
CA PHE A 212 12.60 -1.74 -15.64
C PHE A 212 13.08 -0.43 -16.27
N ASN A 213 12.70 -0.19 -17.54
CA ASN A 213 13.04 1.04 -18.24
C ASN A 213 11.77 1.78 -18.74
N PRO A 214 11.54 3.05 -18.35
CA PRO A 214 12.20 3.75 -17.24
C PRO A 214 11.98 3.02 -15.90
N GLU A 215 12.76 3.37 -14.87
CA GLU A 215 12.66 2.72 -13.56
C GLU A 215 11.21 2.67 -13.05
N ALA A 216 10.82 1.53 -12.48
CA ALA A 216 9.50 1.34 -11.91
C ALA A 216 9.46 1.83 -10.46
N GLN A 217 9.65 3.14 -10.23
CA GLN A 217 9.69 3.70 -8.89
C GLN A 217 8.31 3.67 -8.21
N ILE A 218 8.29 3.33 -6.92
CA ILE A 218 7.11 3.30 -6.03
C ILE A 218 7.55 3.82 -4.66
N LEU A 219 6.80 4.77 -4.09
CA LEU A 219 6.94 5.14 -2.69
C LEU A 219 6.19 4.14 -1.82
N ARG A 220 6.91 3.30 -1.09
CA ARG A 220 6.33 2.30 -0.19
C ARG A 220 6.09 2.91 1.19
N LYS A 221 4.91 2.66 1.72
CA LYS A 221 4.44 2.98 3.07
C LYS A 221 3.88 1.72 3.74
N SER A 222 4.49 0.58 3.41
CA SER A 222 4.09 -0.72 3.91
C SER A 222 4.41 -0.86 5.40
N MET A 223 3.58 -1.61 6.11
CA MET A 223 3.74 -1.84 7.54
C MET A 223 3.38 -3.29 7.88
N PRO A 224 4.10 -3.94 8.81
CA PRO A 224 3.64 -5.15 9.47
C PRO A 224 2.21 -5.08 9.98
N TRP A 225 1.50 -6.20 9.93
CA TRP A 225 0.20 -6.38 10.59
C TRP A 225 0.18 -7.71 11.35
N SER A 226 -0.65 -7.78 12.39
CA SER A 226 -0.98 -9.02 13.09
C SER A 226 -2.38 -8.96 13.69
N ASP A 227 -2.92 -10.12 14.07
CA ASP A 227 -4.20 -10.26 14.74
C ASP A 227 -4.09 -11.03 16.07
N ASP A 228 -5.21 -11.08 16.81
CA ASP A 228 -5.28 -11.76 18.11
C ASP A 228 -5.26 -13.30 17.99
N GLN A 229 -5.31 -13.83 16.76
CA GLN A 229 -5.14 -15.26 16.47
C GLN A 229 -3.67 -15.60 16.17
N LEU A 230 -2.75 -14.65 16.37
CA LEU A 230 -1.32 -14.79 16.09
C LEU A 230 -1.00 -15.01 14.61
N ASN A 231 -1.91 -14.62 13.72
CA ASN A 231 -1.56 -14.44 12.31
C ASN A 231 -0.86 -13.10 12.14
N GLY A 232 -0.08 -12.98 11.08
CA GLY A 232 0.52 -11.71 10.72
C GLY A 232 1.26 -11.76 9.40
N GLY A 233 1.69 -10.60 8.98
CA GLY A 233 2.52 -10.47 7.81
C GLY A 233 2.71 -9.02 7.44
N PHE A 234 2.55 -8.72 6.16
CA PHE A 234 2.92 -7.42 5.63
C PHE A 234 1.76 -6.76 4.89
N MET A 235 1.38 -5.56 5.32
CA MET A 235 0.43 -4.74 4.59
C MET A 235 1.23 -3.93 3.58
N PHE A 236 1.40 -4.46 2.37
CA PHE A 236 2.00 -3.70 1.29
C PHE A 236 1.12 -2.50 0.98
N SER A 237 1.73 -1.32 1.00
CA SER A 237 1.08 -0.06 0.68
C SER A 237 2.05 0.77 -0.15
N GLY A 238 1.71 1.00 -1.41
CA GLY A 238 2.59 1.74 -2.31
C GLY A 238 1.84 2.85 -3.05
N PHE A 239 2.52 3.98 -3.22
CA PHE A 239 2.05 5.15 -3.92
C PHE A 239 2.93 5.43 -5.14
N ALA A 240 2.31 5.82 -6.26
CA ALA A 240 3.01 6.26 -7.45
C ALA A 240 2.14 7.22 -8.29
N PRO A 241 2.71 8.00 -9.23
CA PRO A 241 1.94 8.88 -10.11
C PRO A 241 1.07 8.14 -11.14
N SER A 242 1.17 6.81 -11.23
CA SER A 242 0.38 5.96 -12.13
C SER A 242 0.42 4.49 -11.67
N PHE A 243 -0.42 3.62 -12.24
CA PHE A 243 -0.33 2.17 -12.01
C PHE A 243 0.85 1.48 -12.70
N ARG A 244 1.57 2.16 -13.61
CA ARG A 244 2.65 1.56 -14.42
C ARG A 244 3.66 0.78 -13.57
N SER A 245 4.25 1.41 -12.55
CA SER A 245 5.29 0.78 -11.74
C SER A 245 4.78 -0.47 -11.02
N PHE A 246 3.57 -0.41 -10.46
CA PHE A 246 2.92 -1.56 -9.83
C PHE A 246 2.67 -2.68 -10.83
N ASN A 247 2.15 -2.34 -12.02
CA ASN A 247 1.84 -3.32 -13.06
C ASN A 247 3.10 -4.07 -13.51
N LEU A 248 4.22 -3.36 -13.68
CA LEU A 248 5.51 -3.93 -14.07
C LEU A 248 6.10 -4.84 -12.97
N GLN A 249 6.20 -4.33 -11.74
CA GLN A 249 6.77 -5.11 -10.63
C GLN A 249 5.92 -6.34 -10.31
N MET A 250 4.60 -6.18 -10.19
CA MET A 250 3.70 -7.30 -9.89
C MET A 250 3.66 -8.31 -11.03
N GLY A 251 3.65 -7.86 -12.28
CA GLY A 251 3.71 -8.74 -13.45
C GLY A 251 4.97 -9.62 -13.45
N ASN A 252 6.12 -9.03 -13.13
CA ASN A 252 7.39 -9.76 -13.01
C ASN A 252 7.36 -10.75 -11.82
N MET A 253 6.85 -10.33 -10.65
CA MET A 253 6.71 -11.19 -9.47
C MET A 253 5.75 -12.37 -9.69
N LEU A 254 4.76 -12.23 -10.57
CA LEU A 254 3.82 -13.29 -10.93
C LEU A 254 4.32 -14.22 -12.06
N GLY A 255 5.56 -14.02 -12.53
CA GLY A 255 6.20 -14.83 -13.57
C GLY A 255 5.88 -14.40 -15.00
N GLY A 256 5.33 -13.21 -15.23
CA GLY A 256 4.98 -12.71 -16.56
C GLY A 256 6.19 -12.43 -17.47
N SER A 257 7.39 -12.37 -16.91
CA SER A 257 8.67 -12.16 -17.60
C SER A 257 9.47 -13.44 -17.83
N ASP A 258 9.03 -14.58 -17.29
CA ASP A 258 9.72 -15.89 -17.37
C ASP A 258 9.41 -16.66 -18.67
N GLY A 259 9.14 -15.92 -19.76
CA GLY A 259 8.87 -16.46 -21.09
C GLY A 259 10.09 -17.08 -21.75
#